data_AF-A0A7S1ABP8-F1
#
_entry.id   AF-A0A7S1ABP8-F1
#
_cell.length_a   1.000
_cell.length_b   1.000
_cell.length_c   1.000
_cell.angle_alpha   90.00
_cell.angle_beta   90.00
_cell.angle_gamma   90.00
#
_symmetry.space_group_name_H-M   'P 1'
#
loop_
_entity.id
_entity.type
_entity.pdbx_description
1 polymer ?
#
loop_
_entity_poly.entity_id
_entity_poly.type
_entity_poly.pdbx_seq_one_letter_code
_entity_poly.pdbx_strand_id
1 'polypeptide(L)'
;MTANPRGVVLTGQQEAWALKGNPGKYWEDKPNAGYSGTPLWRLHAEREAQLQADAGSTVKIPDGFVRREGEWYWSEKRQVYWRQSDGRFYVWDPLTRDRVELHESLTYEVSISVGSVCHERAAQVRPVIVRDLTKPAQALRMSIEHLDQPCAMYALYEGHRGGPGRNACSEFCATHLHTKLLPRLAAFRGHWGDERLKGALRESFEELDASFCAKHPGTKEGCSAAVALVLGRRLVVASLGDIACVACLRSSETVRLVRAHAIPDPDAEEDGESEDESAAQGSAEAPAQPRQVRWTRAFGDQDLKVTRHGSVPQISATPDVTVLQLESHHHGFAFICRQLYASIGGSPAVATVFRRSAGRPRMASGALVDAAVQWLGQVGEDCGLASVVAFFDRIEEPGASKEVAQQAKRPTSETPAQAKRRRTQTPAQVRVRHILLKHRDCRGAVDKVRNKQVRRTRGEAERLLRAVLEECEIDKGRKVFTQRCRELSECQSCLKAGDLAGDVGWMKKGGTESQRLGEAFESAAFALQVNQLSDLLDSDQGIHIILRSA
;
A
#
# COMPACT_ATOMS: atom_id res chain seq x y z
N MET A 1 -23.87 53.86 -86.35
CA MET A 1 -23.92 52.50 -86.90
C MET A 1 -23.10 51.59 -85.98
N THR A 2 -23.76 50.57 -85.43
CA THR A 2 -23.26 49.20 -85.15
C THR A 2 -21.91 48.97 -84.43
N ALA A 3 -22.04 48.35 -83.25
CA ALA A 3 -21.40 47.09 -82.81
C ALA A 3 -19.87 46.98 -82.58
N ASN A 4 -19.51 46.83 -81.28
CA ASN A 4 -18.61 45.84 -80.62
C ASN A 4 -17.14 45.68 -81.09
N PRO A 5 -16.25 44.94 -80.38
CA PRO A 5 -15.90 44.82 -78.94
C PRO A 5 -14.36 45.00 -78.70
N ARG A 6 -13.92 44.72 -77.46
CA ARG A 6 -12.63 44.09 -77.02
C ARG A 6 -11.69 44.98 -76.21
N GLY A 7 -11.08 44.37 -75.19
CA GLY A 7 -9.75 44.75 -74.70
C GLY A 7 -9.53 44.61 -73.20
N VAL A 8 -8.89 43.50 -72.80
CA VAL A 8 -8.14 43.31 -71.55
C VAL A 8 -6.91 44.24 -71.53
N VAL A 9 -6.26 44.43 -70.35
CA VAL A 9 -4.87 44.89 -70.06
C VAL A 9 -4.86 46.23 -69.28
N LEU A 10 -4.01 46.55 -68.29
CA LEU A 10 -3.04 45.93 -67.37
C LEU A 10 -2.56 47.10 -66.46
N THR A 11 -1.91 46.80 -65.32
CA THR A 11 -0.87 47.64 -64.66
C THR A 11 -1.33 48.96 -64.04
N GLY A 12 -0.75 49.51 -62.97
CA GLY A 12 0.45 49.20 -62.20
C GLY A 12 0.58 50.26 -61.11
N GLN A 13 1.19 49.87 -59.99
CA GLN A 13 2.26 50.58 -59.27
C GLN A 13 2.22 52.13 -59.16
N GLN A 14 2.31 52.61 -57.93
CA GLN A 14 3.28 53.61 -57.42
C GLN A 14 2.87 53.96 -55.97
N GLU A 15 3.61 53.50 -54.96
CA GLU A 15 4.83 54.10 -54.36
C GLU A 15 4.60 55.36 -53.51
N ALA A 16 5.17 55.25 -52.29
CA ALA A 16 5.81 56.28 -51.48
C ALA A 16 4.94 57.37 -50.80
N TRP A 17 4.91 57.35 -49.46
CA TRP A 17 5.83 58.10 -48.59
C TRP A 17 5.28 58.16 -47.16
N ALA A 18 6.09 57.68 -46.21
CA ALA A 18 5.86 57.86 -44.78
C ALA A 18 6.49 59.18 -44.33
N LEU A 19 5.81 59.97 -43.49
CA LEU A 19 6.44 60.92 -42.55
C LEU A 19 5.45 61.35 -41.43
N LYS A 20 5.83 60.99 -40.20
CA LYS A 20 5.77 61.73 -38.91
C LYS A 20 4.44 62.35 -38.40
N GLY A 21 4.12 62.02 -37.14
CA GLY A 21 3.65 63.01 -36.14
C GLY A 21 2.41 62.65 -35.32
N ASN A 22 2.61 62.20 -34.08
CA ASN A 22 1.65 62.07 -32.97
C ASN A 22 1.33 63.47 -32.35
N PRO A 23 0.39 63.72 -31.38
CA PRO A 23 -0.69 62.91 -30.78
C PRO A 23 -2.07 63.62 -30.55
N GLY A 24 -3.13 62.84 -30.37
CA GLY A 24 -4.24 63.03 -29.41
C GLY A 24 -5.30 64.16 -29.57
N LYS A 25 -6.58 63.75 -29.80
CA LYS A 25 -7.80 64.07 -28.99
C LYS A 25 -9.11 63.78 -29.77
N TYR A 26 -9.77 62.69 -29.36
CA TYR A 26 -11.20 62.47 -29.07
C TYR A 26 -12.39 63.22 -29.74
N TRP A 27 -13.43 62.42 -30.09
CA TRP A 27 -14.88 62.64 -30.38
C TRP A 27 -15.21 63.42 -31.68
N GLU A 28 -16.22 63.11 -32.53
CA GLU A 28 -17.53 62.47 -32.36
C GLU A 28 -18.14 62.04 -33.72
N ASP A 29 -19.22 61.25 -33.67
CA ASP A 29 -19.85 60.41 -34.71
C ASP A 29 -20.45 61.11 -35.96
N LYS A 30 -20.60 60.31 -37.04
CA LYS A 30 -21.68 60.50 -38.04
C LYS A 30 -22.32 59.16 -38.50
N PRO A 31 -23.61 59.20 -38.87
CA PRO A 31 -24.57 58.12 -38.64
C PRO A 31 -24.79 57.17 -39.83
N ASN A 32 -25.32 55.99 -39.50
CA ASN A 32 -25.78 54.91 -40.36
C ASN A 32 -26.77 55.32 -41.47
N ALA A 33 -26.60 54.72 -42.65
CA ALA A 33 -27.71 54.15 -43.42
C ALA A 33 -27.20 53.11 -44.44
N GLY A 34 -27.79 51.91 -44.44
CA GLY A 34 -27.78 51.01 -45.61
C GLY A 34 -27.49 49.53 -45.35
N TYR A 35 -28.37 48.84 -44.61
CA TYR A 35 -28.30 47.41 -44.32
C TYR A 35 -28.89 46.57 -45.47
N SER A 36 -28.07 45.70 -46.08
CA SER A 36 -28.50 44.63 -46.99
C SER A 36 -28.19 43.29 -46.31
N GLY A 37 -29.00 42.94 -45.31
CA GLY A 37 -28.83 41.71 -44.54
C GLY A 37 -29.54 40.52 -45.19
N THR A 38 -28.86 39.40 -45.30
CA THR A 38 -29.45 38.08 -45.55
C THR A 38 -30.61 37.84 -44.56
N PRO A 39 -31.79 37.35 -44.99
CA PRO A 39 -32.92 37.14 -44.10
C PRO A 39 -32.55 36.21 -42.93
N LEU A 40 -32.89 36.60 -41.69
CA LEU A 40 -32.55 35.87 -40.47
C LEU A 40 -32.98 34.40 -40.49
N TRP A 41 -34.05 34.04 -41.21
CA TRP A 41 -34.48 32.64 -41.35
C TRP A 41 -33.48 31.76 -42.10
N ARG A 42 -32.70 32.32 -43.06
CA ARG A 42 -31.60 31.58 -43.73
C ARG A 42 -30.42 31.39 -42.80
N LEU A 43 -30.09 32.38 -41.98
CA LEU A 43 -29.04 32.25 -40.96
C LEU A 43 -29.44 31.28 -39.85
N HIS A 44 -30.72 31.20 -39.49
CA HIS A 44 -31.23 30.18 -38.58
C HIS A 44 -31.22 28.78 -39.21
N ALA A 45 -31.65 28.63 -40.47
CA ALA A 45 -31.60 27.35 -41.19
C ALA A 45 -30.17 26.89 -41.47
N GLU A 46 -29.24 27.79 -41.79
CA GLU A 46 -27.80 27.50 -41.94
C GLU A 46 -27.14 27.19 -40.60
N ARG A 47 -27.56 27.85 -39.51
CA ARG A 47 -27.08 27.56 -38.15
C ARG A 47 -27.65 26.25 -37.60
N GLU A 48 -28.90 25.91 -37.93
CA GLU A 48 -29.49 24.60 -37.62
C GLU A 48 -28.88 23.50 -38.48
N ALA A 49 -28.61 23.75 -39.77
CA ALA A 49 -27.87 22.82 -40.63
C ALA A 49 -26.40 22.67 -40.22
N GLN A 50 -25.74 23.73 -39.73
CA GLN A 50 -24.40 23.66 -39.15
C GLN A 50 -24.39 22.99 -37.78
N LEU A 51 -25.40 23.20 -36.93
CA LEU A 51 -25.55 22.48 -35.67
C LEU A 51 -25.93 21.01 -35.88
N GLN A 52 -26.68 20.68 -36.95
CA GLN A 52 -26.96 19.30 -37.38
C GLN A 52 -25.75 18.66 -38.10
N ALA A 53 -24.89 19.43 -38.77
CA ALA A 53 -23.63 18.97 -39.34
C ALA A 53 -22.53 18.79 -38.27
N ASP A 54 -22.46 19.67 -37.27
CA ASP A 54 -21.58 19.55 -36.08
C ASP A 54 -22.11 18.51 -35.06
N ALA A 55 -23.40 18.15 -35.12
CA ALA A 55 -23.93 16.95 -34.46
C ALA A 55 -23.45 15.65 -35.13
N GLY A 56 -22.91 15.73 -36.35
CA GLY A 56 -22.17 14.68 -37.01
C GLY A 56 -20.70 14.68 -36.57
N SER A 57 -20.41 14.58 -35.27
CA SER A 57 -19.03 14.38 -34.82
C SER A 57 -18.56 13.04 -35.38
N THR A 58 -17.74 13.06 -36.45
CA THR A 58 -17.03 11.87 -36.90
C THR A 58 -16.01 11.56 -35.82
N VAL A 59 -16.43 10.80 -34.81
CA VAL A 59 -15.58 10.38 -33.70
C VAL A 59 -14.39 9.65 -34.32
N LYS A 60 -13.19 10.22 -34.17
CA LYS A 60 -11.97 9.67 -34.74
C LYS A 60 -11.70 8.30 -34.11
N ILE A 61 -11.81 7.25 -34.92
CA ILE A 61 -11.59 5.88 -34.47
C ILE A 61 -10.13 5.77 -33.99
N PRO A 62 -9.87 5.28 -32.76
CA PRO A 62 -8.52 5.14 -32.26
C PRO A 62 -7.69 4.14 -33.10
N ASP A 63 -6.39 4.38 -33.20
CA ASP A 63 -5.50 3.55 -34.02
C ASP A 63 -5.49 2.08 -33.55
N GLY A 64 -5.59 1.16 -34.51
CA GLY A 64 -5.56 -0.28 -34.25
C GLY A 64 -6.87 -0.86 -33.72
N PHE A 65 -8.00 -0.15 -33.89
CA PHE A 65 -9.34 -0.64 -33.61
C PHE A 65 -10.06 -1.03 -34.90
N VAL A 66 -10.62 -2.25 -34.92
CA VAL A 66 -11.36 -2.82 -36.05
C VAL A 66 -12.82 -2.95 -35.66
N ARG A 67 -13.73 -2.48 -36.52
CA ARG A 67 -15.17 -2.57 -36.28
C ARG A 67 -15.59 -4.04 -36.17
N ARG A 68 -16.39 -4.37 -35.15
CA ARG A 68 -16.93 -5.72 -34.92
C ARG A 68 -18.42 -5.79 -35.15
N GLU A 69 -19.18 -4.99 -34.41
CA GLU A 69 -20.63 -5.09 -34.35
C GLU A 69 -21.23 -3.72 -34.06
N GLY A 70 -22.13 -3.23 -34.91
CA GLY A 70 -22.78 -1.93 -34.71
C GLY A 70 -21.76 -0.80 -34.52
N GLU A 71 -21.78 -0.18 -33.34
CA GLU A 71 -20.90 0.92 -32.91
C GLU A 71 -19.64 0.46 -32.16
N TRP A 72 -19.43 -0.85 -32.06
CA TRP A 72 -18.33 -1.45 -31.29
C TRP A 72 -17.14 -1.79 -32.17
N TYR A 73 -15.97 -1.36 -31.70
CA TYR A 73 -14.68 -1.66 -32.29
C TYR A 73 -13.83 -2.45 -31.29
N TRP A 74 -12.92 -3.27 -31.78
CA TRP A 74 -12.04 -4.12 -30.98
C TRP A 74 -10.58 -3.89 -31.35
N SER A 75 -9.71 -3.82 -30.35
CA SER A 75 -8.26 -3.82 -30.56
C SER A 75 -7.64 -5.10 -30.01
N GLU A 76 -7.14 -5.96 -30.91
CA GLU A 76 -6.45 -7.21 -30.55
C GLU A 76 -5.19 -6.93 -29.73
N LYS A 77 -4.45 -5.87 -30.07
CA LYS A 77 -3.23 -5.51 -29.34
C LYS A 77 -3.51 -5.07 -27.91
N ARG A 78 -4.60 -4.31 -27.70
CA ARG A 78 -4.95 -3.75 -26.39
C ARG A 78 -5.89 -4.65 -25.59
N GLN A 79 -6.53 -5.63 -26.23
CA GLN A 79 -7.56 -6.51 -25.69
C GLN A 79 -8.74 -5.73 -25.06
N VAL A 80 -9.16 -4.64 -25.69
CA VAL A 80 -10.29 -3.81 -25.24
C VAL A 80 -11.23 -3.49 -26.40
N TYR A 81 -12.50 -3.27 -26.06
CA TYR A 81 -13.50 -2.71 -26.94
C TYR A 81 -13.48 -1.19 -26.86
N TRP A 82 -13.91 -0.53 -27.92
CA TRP A 82 -14.16 0.91 -27.96
C TRP A 82 -15.52 1.14 -28.57
N ARG A 83 -16.30 2.04 -27.97
CA ARG A 83 -17.66 2.34 -28.43
C ARG A 83 -17.70 3.73 -29.06
N GLN A 84 -18.22 3.79 -30.27
CA GLN A 84 -18.20 5.03 -31.06
C GLN A 84 -19.12 6.12 -30.48
N SER A 85 -20.26 5.76 -29.87
CA SER A 85 -21.26 6.72 -29.39
C SER A 85 -20.78 7.58 -28.21
N ASP A 86 -19.99 7.02 -27.30
CA ASP A 86 -19.49 7.69 -26.10
C ASP A 86 -17.96 7.87 -26.10
N GLY A 87 -17.26 7.25 -27.05
CA GLY A 87 -15.81 7.34 -27.19
C GLY A 87 -15.03 6.61 -26.09
N ARG A 88 -15.67 5.77 -25.26
CA ARG A 88 -15.04 5.11 -24.11
C ARG A 88 -14.54 3.70 -24.43
N PHE A 89 -13.66 3.20 -23.56
CA PHE A 89 -13.12 1.84 -23.64
C PHE A 89 -13.89 0.89 -22.73
N TYR A 90 -14.05 -0.34 -23.19
CA TYR A 90 -14.81 -1.38 -22.50
C TYR A 90 -14.03 -2.70 -22.49
N VAL A 91 -14.30 -3.53 -21.51
CA VAL A 91 -13.79 -4.90 -21.40
C VAL A 91 -14.94 -5.87 -21.21
N TRP A 92 -14.74 -7.11 -21.65
CA TRP A 92 -15.71 -8.17 -21.40
C TRP A 92 -15.65 -8.60 -19.94
N ASP A 93 -16.79 -8.55 -19.26
CA ASP A 93 -16.94 -9.12 -17.92
C ASP A 93 -17.50 -10.55 -18.02
N PRO A 94 -16.73 -11.59 -17.68
CA PRO A 94 -17.22 -12.96 -17.72
C PRO A 94 -18.34 -13.25 -16.72
N LEU A 95 -18.47 -12.48 -15.64
CA LEU A 95 -19.48 -12.70 -14.62
C LEU A 95 -20.86 -12.19 -15.05
N THR A 96 -20.93 -10.95 -15.52
CA THR A 96 -22.18 -10.36 -16.01
C THR A 96 -22.48 -10.75 -17.46
N ARG A 97 -21.49 -11.29 -18.18
CA ARG A 97 -21.54 -11.60 -19.62
C ARG A 97 -21.90 -10.37 -20.43
N ASP A 98 -21.32 -9.23 -20.06
CA ASP A 98 -21.54 -7.94 -20.72
C ASP A 98 -20.25 -7.14 -20.85
N ARG A 99 -20.26 -6.12 -21.71
CA ARG A 99 -19.17 -5.16 -21.89
C ARG A 99 -19.30 -4.07 -20.84
N VAL A 100 -18.33 -4.01 -19.92
CA VAL A 100 -18.27 -3.00 -18.86
C VAL A 100 -17.17 -1.99 -19.16
N GLU A 101 -17.31 -0.75 -18.66
CA GLU A 101 -16.31 0.29 -18.87
C GLU A 101 -14.95 -0.16 -18.31
N LEU A 102 -13.89 0.07 -19.08
CA LEU A 102 -12.52 -0.14 -18.66
C LEU A 102 -12.23 0.78 -17.47
N HIS A 103 -11.75 0.23 -16.36
CA HIS A 103 -11.41 1.04 -15.20
C HIS A 103 -10.03 1.66 -15.37
N GLU A 104 -9.97 2.99 -15.29
CA GLU A 104 -8.71 3.73 -15.22
C GLU A 104 -8.30 3.90 -13.76
N SER A 105 -7.07 3.49 -13.43
CA SER A 105 -6.58 3.54 -12.05
C SER A 105 -6.62 4.96 -11.50
N LEU A 106 -7.13 5.09 -10.27
CA LEU A 106 -7.02 6.33 -9.51
C LEU A 106 -5.84 6.26 -8.54
N THR A 107 -5.10 7.35 -8.41
CA THR A 107 -4.04 7.48 -7.40
C THR A 107 -4.58 8.26 -6.22
N TYR A 108 -4.62 7.62 -5.06
CA TYR A 108 -5.05 8.22 -3.81
C TYR A 108 -3.83 8.64 -2.98
N GLU A 109 -3.93 9.77 -2.26
CA GLU A 109 -2.92 10.19 -1.28
C GLU A 109 -3.08 9.38 0.02
N VAL A 110 -2.71 8.09 -0.06
CA VAL A 110 -2.62 7.18 1.07
C VAL A 110 -1.18 6.73 1.24
N SER A 111 -0.54 7.13 2.33
CA SER A 111 0.82 6.68 2.70
C SER A 111 0.74 5.62 3.77
N ILE A 112 1.37 4.47 3.52
CA ILE A 112 1.39 3.34 4.44
C ILE A 112 2.83 2.95 4.76
N SER A 113 3.18 3.01 6.04
CA SER A 113 4.44 2.51 6.56
C SER A 113 4.20 1.14 7.21
N VAL A 114 4.95 0.12 6.79
CA VAL A 114 4.76 -1.27 7.26
C VAL A 114 6.09 -1.90 7.66
N GLY A 115 6.06 -2.67 8.75
CA GLY A 115 7.19 -3.34 9.37
C GLY A 115 6.74 -4.59 10.11
N SER A 116 7.69 -5.49 10.35
CA SER A 116 7.45 -6.75 11.04
C SER A 116 8.69 -7.16 11.82
N VAL A 117 8.47 -7.79 12.96
CA VAL A 117 9.46 -8.43 13.81
C VAL A 117 8.95 -9.83 14.15
N CYS A 118 9.85 -10.81 14.01
CA CYS A 118 9.63 -12.19 14.41
C CYS A 118 10.66 -12.56 15.46
N HIS A 119 10.23 -13.23 16.52
CA HIS A 119 11.16 -13.83 17.46
C HIS A 119 11.99 -14.93 16.76
N GLU A 120 13.26 -15.10 17.13
CA GLU A 120 14.15 -16.05 16.44
C GLU A 120 13.72 -17.52 16.55
N ARG A 121 12.93 -17.85 17.59
CA ARG A 121 12.34 -19.18 17.78
C ARG A 121 11.00 -19.36 17.06
N ALA A 122 10.43 -18.32 16.45
CA ALA A 122 9.17 -18.38 15.70
C ALA A 122 9.41 -18.86 14.25
N ALA A 123 10.11 -19.99 14.12
CA ALA A 123 10.64 -20.47 12.84
C ALA A 123 9.58 -21.00 11.87
N GLN A 124 8.35 -21.16 12.33
CA GLN A 124 7.15 -21.51 11.56
C GLN A 124 6.36 -20.29 11.05
N VAL A 125 6.75 -19.07 11.44
CA VAL A 125 6.05 -17.83 11.09
C VAL A 125 6.70 -17.12 9.90
N ARG A 126 5.89 -16.68 8.93
CA ARG A 126 6.36 -15.99 7.72
C ARG A 126 5.58 -14.68 7.52
N PRO A 127 6.18 -13.51 7.78
CA PRO A 127 5.63 -12.23 7.34
C PRO A 127 5.97 -11.99 5.86
N VAL A 128 5.04 -11.39 5.12
CA VAL A 128 5.23 -10.97 3.73
C VAL A 128 4.83 -9.50 3.61
N ILE A 129 5.71 -8.68 3.06
CA ILE A 129 5.49 -7.24 2.86
C ILE A 129 5.78 -6.91 1.40
N VAL A 130 4.73 -6.70 0.61
CA VAL A 130 4.79 -6.26 -0.79
C VAL A 130 4.22 -4.85 -0.85
N ARG A 131 5.10 -3.85 -0.83
CA ARG A 131 4.71 -2.42 -0.84
C ARG A 131 4.12 -1.95 -2.16
N ASP A 132 4.36 -2.69 -3.24
CA ASP A 132 3.92 -2.39 -4.59
C ASP A 132 3.73 -3.70 -5.35
N LEU A 133 2.47 -4.06 -5.59
CA LEU A 133 2.08 -5.28 -6.30
C LEU A 133 2.36 -5.22 -7.81
N THR A 134 2.62 -4.03 -8.38
CA THR A 134 2.94 -3.92 -9.80
C THR A 134 4.26 -4.62 -10.14
N LYS A 135 5.23 -4.60 -9.21
CA LYS A 135 6.53 -5.27 -9.37
C LYS A 135 6.41 -6.80 -9.53
N PRO A 136 5.77 -7.55 -8.60
CA PRO A 136 5.55 -8.97 -8.81
C PRO A 136 4.64 -9.28 -10.00
N ALA A 137 3.66 -8.42 -10.32
CA ALA A 137 2.86 -8.58 -11.54
C ALA A 137 3.71 -8.51 -12.81
N GLN A 138 4.60 -7.52 -12.91
CA GLN A 138 5.55 -7.38 -14.00
C GLN A 138 6.52 -8.57 -14.08
N ALA A 139 6.99 -9.09 -12.94
CA ALA A 139 7.82 -10.30 -12.90
C ALA A 139 7.09 -11.54 -13.46
N LEU A 140 5.77 -11.60 -13.28
CA LEU A 140 4.89 -12.63 -13.87
C LEU A 140 4.42 -12.28 -15.30
N ARG A 141 4.92 -11.19 -15.90
CA ARG A 141 4.53 -10.69 -17.23
C ARG A 141 3.04 -10.35 -17.33
N MET A 142 2.48 -9.83 -16.25
CA MET A 142 1.09 -9.40 -16.15
C MET A 142 1.03 -7.89 -15.93
N SER A 143 -0.04 -7.24 -16.38
CA SER A 143 -0.34 -5.84 -16.05
C SER A 143 -1.54 -5.76 -15.12
N ILE A 144 -1.40 -4.96 -14.07
CA ILE A 144 -2.45 -4.60 -13.13
C ILE A 144 -2.58 -3.07 -13.00
N GLU A 145 -2.14 -2.33 -14.04
CA GLU A 145 -2.12 -0.87 -14.05
C GLU A 145 -3.52 -0.24 -13.97
N HIS A 146 -4.58 -1.00 -14.22
CA HIS A 146 -5.96 -0.56 -14.02
C HIS A 146 -6.33 -0.45 -12.53
N LEU A 147 -5.60 -1.09 -11.61
CA LEU A 147 -5.93 -1.06 -10.19
C LEU A 147 -5.52 0.26 -9.52
N ASP A 148 -6.38 0.73 -8.62
CA ASP A 148 -6.16 1.96 -7.85
C ASP A 148 -4.89 1.88 -6.98
N GLN A 149 -4.21 3.02 -6.86
CA GLN A 149 -2.97 3.16 -6.11
C GLN A 149 -3.20 3.90 -4.78
N PRO A 150 -2.56 3.50 -3.67
CA PRO A 150 -1.55 2.44 -3.57
C PRO A 150 -2.12 1.04 -3.77
N CYS A 151 -1.35 0.18 -4.44
CA CYS A 151 -1.66 -1.23 -4.68
C CYS A 151 -0.60 -2.11 -3.98
N ALA A 152 -0.92 -2.61 -2.79
CA ALA A 152 0.03 -3.30 -1.91
C ALA A 152 -0.57 -4.55 -1.25
N MET A 153 0.28 -5.48 -0.83
CA MET A 153 -0.13 -6.69 -0.11
C MET A 153 0.76 -6.94 1.10
N TYR A 154 0.14 -7.21 2.25
CA TYR A 154 0.82 -7.55 3.49
C TYR A 154 0.22 -8.83 4.04
N ALA A 155 1.02 -9.74 4.56
CA ALA A 155 0.52 -10.97 5.13
C ALA A 155 1.34 -11.46 6.31
N LEU A 156 0.69 -12.21 7.20
CA LEU A 156 1.31 -12.98 8.25
C LEU A 156 0.79 -14.41 8.16
N TYR A 157 1.72 -15.37 8.07
CA TYR A 157 1.43 -16.79 8.04
C TYR A 157 2.04 -17.46 9.27
N GLU A 158 1.25 -18.18 10.04
CA GLU A 158 1.70 -18.91 11.22
C GLU A 158 1.46 -20.41 11.01
N GLY A 159 2.54 -21.15 10.79
CA GLY A 159 2.48 -22.60 10.61
C GLY A 159 2.18 -23.34 11.92
N HIS A 160 1.49 -24.46 11.83
CA HIS A 160 1.22 -25.36 12.96
C HIS A 160 1.30 -26.82 12.54
N ARG A 161 1.38 -27.71 13.53
CA ARG A 161 1.46 -29.18 13.34
C ARG A 161 2.61 -29.62 12.42
N GLY A 162 3.67 -28.81 12.32
CA GLY A 162 4.91 -29.15 11.64
C GLY A 162 5.97 -29.70 12.58
N GLY A 163 7.07 -30.16 12.00
CA GLY A 163 8.27 -30.49 12.75
C GLY A 163 8.98 -29.23 13.27
N PRO A 164 9.93 -29.40 14.22
CA PRO A 164 10.69 -28.28 14.76
C PRO A 164 11.43 -27.53 13.65
N GLY A 165 11.33 -26.20 13.67
CA GLY A 165 12.17 -25.28 12.90
C GLY A 165 11.65 -24.81 11.54
N ARG A 166 10.83 -25.58 10.81
CA ARG A 166 10.29 -25.14 9.51
C ARG A 166 8.89 -25.71 9.28
N ASN A 167 8.00 -24.90 8.71
CA ASN A 167 6.68 -25.34 8.31
C ASN A 167 6.52 -25.08 6.80
N ALA A 168 6.42 -26.17 6.04
CA ALA A 168 6.26 -26.17 4.59
C ALA A 168 4.96 -25.47 4.17
N CYS A 169 3.89 -25.55 4.97
CA CYS A 169 2.63 -24.90 4.65
C CYS A 169 2.76 -23.37 4.67
N SER A 170 3.28 -22.78 5.75
CA SER A 170 3.43 -21.33 5.90
C SER A 170 4.39 -20.74 4.87
N GLU A 171 5.45 -21.46 4.53
CA GLU A 171 6.39 -21.03 3.49
C GLU A 171 5.85 -21.15 2.09
N PHE A 172 5.09 -22.21 1.82
CA PHE A 172 4.41 -22.35 0.56
C PHE A 172 3.44 -21.19 0.35
N CYS A 173 2.65 -20.87 1.38
CA CYS A 173 1.71 -19.75 1.35
C CYS A 173 2.43 -18.41 1.11
N ALA A 174 3.50 -18.14 1.88
CA ALA A 174 4.28 -16.91 1.78
C ALA A 174 4.90 -16.69 0.39
N THR A 175 5.23 -17.78 -0.32
CA THR A 175 5.90 -17.72 -1.63
C THR A 175 4.93 -17.84 -2.81
N HIS A 176 3.69 -18.29 -2.62
CA HIS A 176 2.80 -18.60 -3.74
C HIS A 176 1.47 -17.84 -3.76
N LEU A 177 1.00 -17.20 -2.68
CA LEU A 177 -0.32 -16.53 -2.71
C LEU A 177 -0.44 -15.50 -3.84
N HIS A 178 0.58 -14.66 -4.04
CA HIS A 178 0.58 -13.65 -5.10
C HIS A 178 0.47 -14.27 -6.50
N THR A 179 0.99 -15.49 -6.71
CA THR A 179 0.89 -16.22 -7.99
C THR A 179 -0.53 -16.69 -8.29
N LYS A 180 -1.41 -16.77 -7.28
CA LYS A 180 -2.83 -17.11 -7.41
C LYS A 180 -3.70 -15.86 -7.55
N LEU A 181 -3.37 -14.82 -6.79
CA LEU A 181 -4.14 -13.57 -6.76
C LEU A 181 -3.92 -12.71 -8.01
N LEU A 182 -2.66 -12.51 -8.43
CA LEU A 182 -2.33 -11.60 -9.52
C LEU A 182 -2.97 -12.00 -10.87
N PRO A 183 -3.02 -13.29 -11.27
CA PRO A 183 -3.74 -13.67 -12.47
C PRO A 183 -5.22 -13.31 -12.46
N ARG A 184 -5.89 -13.47 -11.31
CA ARG A 184 -7.30 -13.09 -11.17
C ARG A 184 -7.50 -11.59 -11.30
N LEU A 185 -6.65 -10.81 -10.64
CA LEU A 185 -6.70 -9.34 -10.70
C LEU A 185 -6.40 -8.81 -12.11
N ALA A 186 -5.46 -9.44 -12.83
CA ALA A 186 -5.07 -9.06 -14.18
C ALA A 186 -6.10 -9.48 -15.25
N ALA A 187 -6.83 -10.58 -15.02
CA ALA A 187 -7.81 -11.11 -15.98
C ALA A 187 -9.01 -10.18 -16.20
N PHE A 188 -9.34 -9.32 -15.23
CA PHE A 188 -10.45 -8.38 -15.34
C PHE A 188 -9.99 -6.94 -15.09
N ARG A 189 -10.16 -6.08 -16.11
CA ARG A 189 -9.71 -4.69 -16.11
C ARG A 189 -10.84 -3.65 -15.95
N GLY A 190 -12.04 -4.11 -15.60
CA GLY A 190 -13.15 -3.22 -15.25
C GLY A 190 -13.10 -2.84 -13.77
N HIS A 191 -14.19 -2.25 -13.28
CA HIS A 191 -14.30 -1.83 -11.89
C HIS A 191 -14.34 -3.02 -10.93
N TRP A 192 -13.38 -3.10 -10.00
CA TRP A 192 -13.35 -4.10 -8.95
C TRP A 192 -14.20 -3.66 -7.77
N GLY A 193 -15.47 -4.09 -7.74
CA GLY A 193 -16.34 -3.94 -6.57
C GLY A 193 -15.97 -4.87 -5.42
N ASP A 194 -16.44 -4.55 -4.21
CA ASP A 194 -16.03 -5.24 -2.97
C ASP A 194 -16.34 -6.75 -2.98
N GLU A 195 -17.52 -7.15 -3.43
CA GLU A 195 -17.88 -8.58 -3.51
C GLU A 195 -17.00 -9.35 -4.51
N ARG A 196 -16.61 -8.71 -5.62
CA ARG A 196 -15.69 -9.32 -6.59
C ARG A 196 -14.30 -9.49 -5.99
N LEU A 197 -13.81 -8.51 -5.23
CA LEU A 197 -12.54 -8.58 -4.51
C LEU A 197 -12.54 -9.68 -3.44
N LYS A 198 -13.63 -9.77 -2.66
CA LYS A 198 -13.82 -10.84 -1.68
C LYS A 198 -13.80 -12.20 -2.35
N GLY A 199 -14.53 -12.36 -3.46
CA GLY A 199 -14.53 -13.59 -4.26
C GLY A 199 -13.13 -13.97 -4.75
N ALA A 200 -12.39 -13.03 -5.35
CA ALA A 200 -11.04 -13.29 -5.85
C ALA A 200 -10.06 -13.72 -4.74
N LEU A 201 -10.15 -13.15 -3.54
CA LEU A 201 -9.32 -13.58 -2.41
C LEU A 201 -9.72 -14.98 -1.91
N ARG A 202 -11.01 -15.28 -1.78
CA ARG A 202 -11.48 -16.62 -1.38
C ARG A 202 -11.00 -17.70 -2.34
N GLU A 203 -11.22 -17.50 -3.63
CA GLU A 203 -10.78 -18.43 -4.67
C GLU A 203 -9.24 -18.57 -4.70
N SER A 204 -8.50 -17.48 -4.46
CA SER A 204 -7.04 -17.52 -4.41
C SER A 204 -6.53 -18.36 -3.23
N PHE A 205 -7.20 -18.29 -2.09
CA PHE A 205 -6.88 -19.09 -0.91
C PHE A 205 -7.20 -20.57 -1.16
N GLU A 206 -8.38 -20.88 -1.68
CA GLU A 206 -8.77 -22.25 -2.00
C GLU A 206 -7.84 -22.90 -3.04
N GLU A 207 -7.47 -22.16 -4.09
CA GLU A 207 -6.53 -22.66 -5.09
C GLU A 207 -5.11 -22.83 -4.54
N LEU A 208 -4.66 -21.91 -3.67
CA LEU A 208 -3.38 -22.02 -2.99
C LEU A 208 -3.33 -23.27 -2.11
N ASP A 209 -4.40 -23.52 -1.35
CA ASP A 209 -4.53 -24.69 -0.49
C ASP A 209 -4.52 -25.99 -1.29
N ALA A 210 -5.33 -26.07 -2.35
CA ALA A 210 -5.35 -27.22 -3.25
C ALA A 210 -3.97 -27.47 -3.88
N SER A 211 -3.27 -26.40 -4.27
CA SER A 211 -1.90 -26.48 -4.80
C SER A 211 -0.89 -26.98 -3.77
N PHE A 212 -1.02 -26.55 -2.50
CA PHE A 212 -0.18 -27.06 -1.41
C PHE A 212 -0.45 -28.54 -1.17
N CYS A 213 -1.73 -28.93 -1.11
CA CYS A 213 -2.15 -30.29 -0.83
C CYS A 213 -1.68 -31.28 -1.90
N ALA A 214 -1.81 -30.89 -3.17
CA ALA A 214 -1.32 -31.69 -4.29
C ALA A 214 0.22 -31.86 -4.28
N LYS A 215 0.97 -30.85 -3.83
CA LYS A 215 2.43 -30.90 -3.76
C LYS A 215 2.98 -31.62 -2.53
N HIS A 216 2.23 -31.68 -1.43
CA HIS A 216 2.67 -32.27 -0.17
C HIS A 216 1.66 -33.33 0.33
N PRO A 217 1.38 -34.38 -0.45
CA PRO A 217 0.34 -35.34 -0.10
C PRO A 217 0.61 -36.02 1.25
N GLY A 218 -0.41 -36.08 2.10
CA GLY A 218 -0.35 -36.77 3.39
C GLY A 218 0.35 -35.99 4.52
N THR A 219 0.76 -34.74 4.28
CA THR A 219 1.25 -33.88 5.36
C THR A 219 0.13 -33.49 6.32
N LYS A 220 0.47 -33.37 7.60
CA LYS A 220 -0.41 -32.84 8.66
C LYS A 220 -0.14 -31.37 8.96
N GLU A 221 0.83 -30.78 8.27
CA GLU A 221 1.17 -29.37 8.44
C GLU A 221 0.02 -28.48 7.99
N GLY A 222 -0.28 -27.50 8.83
CA GLY A 222 -1.25 -26.46 8.53
C GLY A 222 -0.68 -25.08 8.76
N CYS A 223 -1.47 -24.07 8.40
CA CYS A 223 -1.09 -22.67 8.57
C CYS A 223 -2.31 -21.76 8.76
N SER A 224 -2.28 -20.94 9.81
CA SER A 224 -3.13 -19.75 9.96
C SER A 224 -2.60 -18.62 9.08
N ALA A 225 -3.48 -17.78 8.53
CA ALA A 225 -3.09 -16.70 7.62
C ALA A 225 -3.95 -15.47 7.78
N ALA A 226 -3.32 -14.29 7.81
CA ALA A 226 -3.98 -13.00 7.66
C ALA A 226 -3.32 -12.22 6.53
N VAL A 227 -4.12 -11.72 5.58
CA VAL A 227 -3.67 -11.02 4.38
C VAL A 227 -4.44 -9.72 4.23
N ALA A 228 -3.73 -8.61 4.10
CA ALA A 228 -4.26 -7.29 3.75
C ALA A 228 -3.87 -6.96 2.31
N LEU A 229 -4.87 -6.75 1.46
CA LEU A 229 -4.74 -6.18 0.12
C LEU A 229 -5.20 -4.72 0.17
N VAL A 230 -4.32 -3.79 -0.18
CA VAL A 230 -4.64 -2.37 -0.28
C VAL A 230 -4.83 -2.02 -1.75
N LEU A 231 -5.98 -1.44 -2.10
CA LEU A 231 -6.27 -0.88 -3.41
C LEU A 231 -6.84 0.53 -3.24
N GLY A 232 -6.01 1.53 -3.49
CA GLY A 232 -6.37 2.93 -3.25
C GLY A 232 -6.67 3.18 -1.78
N ARG A 233 -7.93 3.52 -1.47
CA ARG A 233 -8.41 3.72 -0.09
C ARG A 233 -9.11 2.49 0.50
N ARG A 234 -9.09 1.34 -0.16
CA ARG A 234 -9.74 0.12 0.37
C ARG A 234 -8.68 -0.80 0.96
N LEU A 235 -8.87 -1.16 2.23
CA LEU A 235 -8.12 -2.20 2.91
C LEU A 235 -8.99 -3.46 2.94
N VAL A 236 -8.65 -4.46 2.14
CA VAL A 236 -9.34 -5.75 2.10
C VAL A 236 -8.55 -6.73 2.95
N VAL A 237 -9.14 -7.22 4.04
CA VAL A 237 -8.50 -8.19 4.94
C VAL A 237 -9.15 -9.55 4.78
N ALA A 238 -8.36 -10.54 4.37
CA ALA A 238 -8.75 -11.95 4.32
C ALA A 238 -8.01 -12.72 5.41
N SER A 239 -8.73 -13.48 6.23
CA SER A 239 -8.12 -14.27 7.31
C SER A 239 -8.73 -15.66 7.43
N LEU A 240 -7.90 -16.63 7.79
CA LEU A 240 -8.27 -17.96 8.27
C LEU A 240 -7.34 -18.36 9.43
N GLY A 241 -7.84 -19.19 10.34
CA GLY A 241 -7.16 -19.52 11.59
C GLY A 241 -7.30 -18.41 12.63
N ASP A 242 -6.32 -18.27 13.52
CA ASP A 242 -6.41 -17.50 14.76
C ASP A 242 -5.44 -16.32 14.89
N ILE A 243 -4.91 -15.84 13.76
CA ILE A 243 -4.12 -14.60 13.74
C ILE A 243 -5.03 -13.41 14.09
N ALA A 244 -4.62 -12.64 15.08
CA ALA A 244 -5.32 -11.44 15.50
C ALA A 244 -5.22 -10.35 14.43
N CYS A 245 -6.37 -9.95 13.87
CA CYS A 245 -6.49 -8.89 12.87
C CYS A 245 -7.13 -7.66 13.50
N VAL A 246 -6.31 -6.66 13.85
CA VAL A 246 -6.75 -5.49 14.63
C VAL A 246 -6.52 -4.22 13.81
N ALA A 247 -7.57 -3.41 13.63
CA ALA A 247 -7.43 -2.02 13.21
C ALA A 247 -7.35 -1.12 14.44
N CYS A 248 -6.50 -0.10 14.38
CA CYS A 248 -6.37 0.90 15.44
C CYS A 248 -6.82 2.25 14.90
N LEU A 249 -7.66 2.94 15.68
CA LEU A 249 -8.09 4.30 15.40
C LEU A 249 -7.16 5.30 16.08
N ARG A 250 -7.16 6.55 15.61
CA ARG A 250 -6.40 7.64 16.25
C ARG A 250 -6.94 7.99 17.63
N SER A 251 -8.20 7.65 17.92
CA SER A 251 -8.79 7.69 19.28
C SER A 251 -8.16 6.70 20.25
N SER A 252 -7.31 5.78 19.78
CA SER A 252 -6.81 4.60 20.50
C SER A 252 -7.86 3.51 20.74
N GLU A 253 -9.03 3.61 20.11
CA GLU A 253 -9.95 2.49 20.01
C GLU A 253 -9.45 1.47 19.00
N THR A 254 -9.86 0.22 19.18
CA THR A 254 -9.44 -0.92 18.36
C THR A 254 -10.65 -1.66 17.85
N VAL A 255 -10.56 -2.11 16.60
CA VAL A 255 -11.62 -2.87 15.93
C VAL A 255 -11.05 -4.20 15.45
N ARG A 256 -11.76 -5.30 15.75
CA ARG A 256 -11.44 -6.64 15.22
C ARG A 256 -11.92 -6.73 13.78
N LEU A 257 -10.98 -6.78 12.83
CA LEU A 257 -11.30 -6.81 11.40
C LEU A 257 -11.88 -8.15 10.94
N VAL A 258 -11.43 -9.25 11.56
CA VAL A 258 -11.92 -10.61 11.33
C VAL A 258 -11.87 -11.37 12.66
N ARG A 259 -12.92 -12.15 12.95
CA ARG A 259 -12.97 -13.04 14.12
C ARG A 259 -11.99 -14.21 13.93
N ALA A 260 -11.43 -14.71 15.02
CA ALA A 260 -10.58 -15.90 14.96
C ALA A 260 -11.42 -17.14 14.57
N HIS A 261 -10.90 -17.94 13.65
CA HIS A 261 -11.48 -19.22 13.23
C HIS A 261 -10.91 -20.37 14.06
N ALA A 262 -11.05 -20.24 15.37
CA ALA A 262 -10.63 -21.24 16.32
C ALA A 262 -11.64 -21.34 17.46
N ILE A 263 -11.73 -22.54 18.06
CA ILE A 263 -12.51 -22.76 19.26
C ILE A 263 -11.95 -21.84 20.36
N PRO A 264 -12.78 -20.99 20.98
CA PRO A 264 -12.37 -20.15 22.11
C PRO A 264 -11.80 -21.01 23.24
N ASP A 265 -10.77 -20.52 23.95
CA ASP A 265 -10.38 -21.18 25.19
C ASP A 265 -11.45 -20.85 26.25
N PRO A 266 -11.93 -21.81 27.04
CA PRO A 266 -13.00 -21.59 28.02
C PRO A 266 -12.64 -20.55 29.10
N ASP A 267 -11.34 -20.28 29.29
CA ASP A 267 -10.82 -19.31 30.27
C ASP A 267 -10.42 -17.96 29.64
N ALA A 268 -10.66 -17.75 28.34
CA ALA A 268 -10.35 -16.48 27.69
C ALA A 268 -11.51 -15.48 27.87
N GLU A 269 -11.29 -14.44 28.67
CA GLU A 269 -12.19 -13.27 28.73
C GLU A 269 -12.27 -12.64 27.32
N GLU A 270 -13.42 -12.74 26.64
CA GLU A 270 -13.64 -12.04 25.38
C GLU A 270 -13.70 -10.52 25.64
N ASP A 271 -12.97 -9.74 24.83
CA ASP A 271 -13.20 -8.30 24.69
C ASP A 271 -14.66 -8.13 24.22
N GLY A 272 -15.54 -7.70 25.13
CA GLY A 272 -16.98 -7.86 25.03
C GLY A 272 -17.61 -7.41 23.70
N GLU A 273 -18.29 -8.35 23.05
CA GLU A 273 -19.42 -8.18 22.13
C GLU A 273 -20.04 -9.58 21.90
N SER A 274 -20.84 -10.04 22.86
CA SER A 274 -21.69 -11.23 22.69
C SER A 274 -23.08 -10.97 23.28
N GLU A 275 -24.04 -10.66 22.41
CA GLU A 275 -25.44 -11.04 22.64
C GLU A 275 -25.64 -12.42 22.03
N ASP A 276 -25.48 -13.46 22.85
CA ASP A 276 -26.26 -14.70 22.71
C ASP A 276 -26.06 -15.53 23.99
N GLU A 277 -26.94 -15.28 24.98
CA GLU A 277 -27.10 -16.16 26.13
C GLU A 277 -27.97 -17.34 25.74
N SER A 278 -27.38 -18.51 25.51
CA SER A 278 -28.08 -19.75 25.78
C SER A 278 -27.17 -20.91 26.16
N ALA A 279 -27.32 -21.31 27.43
CA ALA A 279 -27.17 -22.65 27.99
C ALA A 279 -25.79 -23.34 27.97
N ALA A 280 -25.22 -23.56 29.16
CA ALA A 280 -25.40 -24.82 29.88
C ALA A 280 -24.63 -24.85 31.21
N GLN A 281 -25.26 -25.45 32.22
CA GLN A 281 -24.77 -25.67 33.57
C GLN A 281 -23.82 -26.87 33.65
N GLY A 282 -22.76 -26.73 34.46
CA GLY A 282 -22.36 -27.73 35.47
C GLY A 282 -21.75 -29.07 35.05
N SER A 283 -20.44 -29.19 35.37
CA SER A 283 -19.80 -30.26 36.16
C SER A 283 -19.13 -31.49 35.50
N ALA A 284 -18.04 -31.87 36.19
CA ALA A 284 -17.31 -33.15 36.29
C ALA A 284 -16.10 -33.39 35.36
N GLU A 285 -14.95 -33.64 36.01
CA GLU A 285 -13.66 -34.05 35.45
C GLU A 285 -13.82 -35.28 34.54
N ALA A 286 -13.48 -35.11 33.26
CA ALA A 286 -13.48 -36.16 32.24
C ALA A 286 -12.03 -36.48 31.81
N PRO A 287 -11.73 -37.74 31.45
CA PRO A 287 -10.39 -38.19 31.09
C PRO A 287 -9.86 -37.45 29.86
N ALA A 288 -8.54 -37.29 29.76
CA ALA A 288 -7.85 -36.56 28.68
C ALA A 288 -8.39 -36.96 27.30
N GLN A 289 -9.30 -36.13 26.78
CA GLN A 289 -9.90 -36.30 25.46
C GLN A 289 -8.79 -36.15 24.40
N PRO A 290 -8.87 -36.87 23.27
CA PRO A 290 -7.94 -36.64 22.16
C PRO A 290 -7.94 -35.15 21.81
N ARG A 291 -6.76 -34.50 21.81
CA ARG A 291 -6.62 -33.04 21.60
C ARG A 291 -7.47 -32.64 20.38
N GLN A 292 -8.61 -32.02 20.64
CA GLN A 292 -9.52 -31.55 19.62
C GLN A 292 -8.78 -30.55 18.74
N VAL A 293 -8.97 -30.65 17.43
CA VAL A 293 -8.43 -29.68 16.47
C VAL A 293 -9.02 -28.33 16.82
N ARG A 294 -8.16 -27.34 17.12
CA ARG A 294 -8.66 -26.04 17.57
C ARG A 294 -9.18 -25.17 16.43
N TRP A 295 -8.62 -25.29 15.24
CA TRP A 295 -8.97 -24.44 14.10
C TRP A 295 -10.20 -24.95 13.37
N THR A 296 -11.12 -24.05 13.05
CA THR A 296 -12.24 -24.32 12.14
C THR A 296 -11.89 -23.96 10.70
N ARG A 297 -10.83 -23.16 10.49
CA ARG A 297 -10.28 -22.86 9.16
C ARG A 297 -8.75 -22.77 9.19
N ALA A 298 -8.09 -23.38 8.21
CA ALA A 298 -6.63 -23.32 8.01
C ALA A 298 -6.22 -23.73 6.58
N PHE A 299 -5.06 -23.29 6.13
CA PHE A 299 -4.35 -23.92 5.02
C PHE A 299 -3.74 -25.25 5.46
N GLY A 300 -3.52 -26.18 4.52
CA GLY A 300 -2.93 -27.48 4.81
C GLY A 300 -3.89 -28.39 5.57
N ASP A 301 -3.44 -29.01 6.66
CA ASP A 301 -4.30 -29.86 7.52
C ASP A 301 -5.09 -30.92 6.73
N GLN A 302 -4.44 -31.57 5.77
CA GLN A 302 -5.11 -32.47 4.81
C GLN A 302 -5.90 -33.57 5.51
N ASP A 303 -5.36 -34.10 6.62
CA ASP A 303 -5.99 -35.16 7.39
C ASP A 303 -7.34 -34.75 8.02
N LEU A 304 -7.59 -33.44 8.14
CA LEU A 304 -8.78 -32.85 8.73
C LEU A 304 -9.80 -32.35 7.69
N LYS A 305 -9.35 -32.23 6.42
CA LYS A 305 -10.19 -31.85 5.27
C LYS A 305 -10.88 -33.05 4.62
N VAL A 306 -10.43 -34.27 4.92
CA VAL A 306 -11.00 -35.50 4.37
C VAL A 306 -12.27 -35.89 5.13
N THR A 307 -13.38 -35.95 4.40
CA THR A 307 -14.64 -36.55 4.87
C THR A 307 -14.47 -38.05 5.09
N ARG A 308 -14.41 -38.51 6.34
CA ARG A 308 -14.56 -39.95 6.66
C ARG A 308 -16.03 -40.26 6.91
N HIS A 309 -16.55 -41.33 6.29
CA HIS A 309 -17.88 -41.89 6.56
C HIS A 309 -19.05 -40.87 6.50
N GLY A 310 -19.06 -39.97 5.51
CA GLY A 310 -20.18 -39.02 5.32
C GLY A 310 -20.23 -37.86 6.32
N SER A 311 -19.19 -37.67 7.15
CA SER A 311 -19.07 -36.52 8.05
C SER A 311 -18.58 -35.24 7.34
N VAL A 312 -19.06 -34.09 7.79
CA VAL A 312 -18.66 -32.77 7.27
C VAL A 312 -17.16 -32.57 7.51
N PRO A 313 -16.37 -32.03 6.57
CA PRO A 313 -14.96 -31.71 6.80
C PRO A 313 -14.80 -30.84 8.06
N GLN A 314 -13.79 -31.15 8.89
CA GLN A 314 -13.61 -30.49 10.18
C GLN A 314 -13.03 -29.07 10.02
N ILE A 315 -12.36 -28.81 8.91
CA ILE A 315 -11.68 -27.54 8.64
C ILE A 315 -11.85 -27.11 7.18
N SER A 316 -11.99 -25.80 6.95
CA SER A 316 -12.06 -25.20 5.61
C SER A 316 -10.85 -24.31 5.30
N ALA A 317 -10.51 -24.18 4.01
CA ALA A 317 -9.51 -23.23 3.51
C ALA A 317 -10.11 -21.91 3.02
N THR A 318 -11.44 -21.74 3.09
CA THR A 318 -12.12 -20.52 2.66
C THR A 318 -11.95 -19.41 3.71
N PRO A 319 -11.31 -18.27 3.40
CA PRO A 319 -11.14 -17.19 4.36
C PRO A 319 -12.43 -16.39 4.57
N ASP A 320 -12.56 -15.78 5.75
CA ASP A 320 -13.45 -14.63 5.90
C ASP A 320 -12.74 -13.39 5.38
N VAL A 321 -13.49 -12.54 4.67
CA VAL A 321 -12.95 -11.36 4.00
C VAL A 321 -13.78 -10.14 4.33
N THR A 322 -13.15 -9.13 4.91
CA THR A 322 -13.74 -7.83 5.22
C THR A 322 -13.10 -6.73 4.39
N VAL A 323 -13.87 -5.68 4.08
CA VAL A 323 -13.38 -4.51 3.35
C VAL A 323 -13.58 -3.31 4.26
N LEU A 324 -12.50 -2.61 4.55
CA LEU A 324 -12.50 -1.36 5.30
C LEU A 324 -12.19 -0.21 4.35
N GLN A 325 -13.08 0.78 4.33
CA GLN A 325 -12.85 2.04 3.64
C GLN A 325 -11.95 2.90 4.52
N LEU A 326 -10.70 3.12 4.10
CA LEU A 326 -9.75 3.94 4.83
C LEU A 326 -10.23 5.37 4.87
N GLU A 327 -10.03 6.01 6.02
CA GLU A 327 -10.42 7.37 6.37
C GLU A 327 -9.38 7.97 7.32
N SER A 328 -9.36 9.29 7.44
CA SER A 328 -8.41 10.05 8.26
C SER A 328 -8.38 9.65 9.74
N HIS A 329 -9.47 9.14 10.31
CA HIS A 329 -9.54 8.69 11.71
C HIS A 329 -8.84 7.33 11.96
N HIS A 330 -8.56 6.56 10.91
CA HIS A 330 -7.81 5.32 11.00
C HIS A 330 -6.32 5.61 11.22
N HIS A 331 -5.72 4.93 12.21
CA HIS A 331 -4.30 5.06 12.53
C HIS A 331 -3.45 3.99 11.85
N GLY A 332 -3.97 2.77 11.74
CA GLY A 332 -3.27 1.65 11.11
C GLY A 332 -3.91 0.31 11.44
N PHE A 333 -3.20 -0.78 11.12
CA PHE A 333 -3.64 -2.14 11.45
C PHE A 333 -2.46 -3.03 11.85
N ALA A 334 -2.75 -4.11 12.57
CA ALA A 334 -1.78 -5.12 12.94
C ALA A 334 -2.32 -6.54 12.74
N PHE A 335 -1.45 -7.40 12.22
CA PHE A 335 -1.60 -8.84 12.26
C PHE A 335 -0.67 -9.40 13.33
N ILE A 336 -1.20 -10.15 14.27
CA ILE A 336 -0.47 -10.58 15.46
C ILE A 336 -0.74 -12.07 15.69
N CYS A 337 0.32 -12.87 15.79
CA CYS A 337 0.19 -14.29 16.14
C CYS A 337 -0.51 -14.44 17.49
N ARG A 338 -1.33 -15.49 17.65
CA ARG A 338 -2.22 -15.58 18.82
C ARG A 338 -1.47 -15.61 20.14
N GLN A 339 -0.39 -16.39 20.24
CA GLN A 339 0.37 -16.49 21.49
C GLN A 339 0.92 -15.12 21.91
N LEU A 340 1.43 -14.35 20.95
CA LEU A 340 1.84 -12.97 21.20
C LEU A 340 0.67 -12.13 21.70
N TYR A 341 -0.45 -12.15 20.97
CA TYR A 341 -1.63 -11.34 21.27
C TYR A 341 -2.19 -11.60 22.67
N ALA A 342 -2.29 -12.88 23.06
CA ALA A 342 -2.75 -13.28 24.38
C ALA A 342 -1.75 -12.85 25.48
N SER A 343 -0.45 -12.98 25.23
CA SER A 343 0.59 -12.67 26.23
C SER A 343 0.70 -11.19 26.57
N ILE A 344 0.30 -10.29 25.66
CA ILE A 344 0.37 -8.84 25.88
C ILE A 344 -0.91 -8.25 26.46
N GLY A 345 -1.98 -9.04 26.64
CA GLY A 345 -3.28 -8.53 27.09
C GLY A 345 -4.15 -7.95 25.97
N GLY A 346 -4.02 -8.45 24.74
CA GLY A 346 -4.97 -8.19 23.65
C GLY A 346 -5.01 -6.75 23.13
N SER A 347 -6.22 -6.30 22.77
CA SER A 347 -6.44 -5.04 22.03
C SER A 347 -5.91 -3.78 22.75
N PRO A 348 -6.09 -3.61 24.07
CA PRO A 348 -5.59 -2.44 24.79
C PRO A 348 -4.07 -2.25 24.72
N ALA A 349 -3.31 -3.35 24.73
CA ALA A 349 -1.86 -3.30 24.59
C ALA A 349 -1.44 -2.89 23.17
N VAL A 350 -2.14 -3.39 22.15
CA VAL A 350 -1.92 -2.98 20.75
C VAL A 350 -2.17 -1.48 20.60
N ALA A 351 -3.29 -0.95 21.12
CA ALA A 351 -3.58 0.48 21.09
C ALA A 351 -2.48 1.33 21.74
N THR A 352 -1.99 0.88 22.90
CA THR A 352 -0.91 1.55 23.65
C THR A 352 0.38 1.60 22.83
N VAL A 353 0.75 0.48 22.19
CA VAL A 353 1.94 0.42 21.33
C VAL A 353 1.77 1.33 20.12
N PHE A 354 0.62 1.33 19.44
CA PHE A 354 0.36 2.23 18.30
C PHE A 354 0.57 3.70 18.68
N ARG A 355 0.06 4.11 19.85
CA ARG A 355 0.21 5.48 20.37
C ARG A 355 1.66 5.86 20.64
N ARG A 356 2.43 4.95 21.25
CA ARG A 356 3.83 5.21 21.64
C ARG A 356 4.82 5.13 20.48
N SER A 357 4.44 4.47 19.39
CA SER A 357 5.36 4.16 18.29
C SER A 357 5.61 5.29 17.29
N ALA A 358 4.85 6.40 17.39
CA ALA A 358 5.05 7.57 16.53
C ALA A 358 5.13 7.24 15.01
N GLY A 359 4.29 6.31 14.53
CA GLY A 359 4.28 5.89 13.12
C GLY A 359 5.43 4.97 12.70
N ARG A 360 6.13 4.33 13.65
CA ARG A 360 7.25 3.43 13.38
C ARG A 360 6.82 1.96 13.50
N PRO A 361 6.49 1.29 12.39
CA PRO A 361 5.92 -0.05 12.43
C PRO A 361 6.88 -1.13 12.95
N ARG A 362 8.18 -1.03 12.71
CA ARG A 362 9.14 -2.03 13.19
C ARG A 362 9.45 -1.83 14.68
N MET A 363 9.48 -0.59 15.15
CA MET A 363 9.46 -0.29 16.59
C MET A 363 8.21 -0.91 17.23
N ALA A 364 7.02 -0.61 16.71
CA ALA A 364 5.74 -1.12 17.21
C ALA A 364 5.72 -2.65 17.27
N SER A 365 6.01 -3.32 16.14
CA SER A 365 6.05 -4.77 16.04
C SER A 365 7.03 -5.40 17.03
N GLY A 366 8.21 -4.77 17.18
CA GLY A 366 9.22 -5.20 18.14
C GLY A 366 8.81 -5.03 19.60
N ALA A 367 8.13 -3.94 19.94
CA ALA A 367 7.62 -3.69 21.29
C ALA A 367 6.57 -4.73 21.69
N LEU A 368 5.70 -5.14 20.76
CA LEU A 368 4.74 -6.22 20.98
C LEU A 368 5.46 -7.55 21.27
N VAL A 369 6.48 -7.89 20.49
CA VAL A 369 7.28 -9.11 20.69
C VAL A 369 8.04 -9.06 22.02
N ASP A 370 8.67 -7.93 22.35
CA ASP A 370 9.43 -7.78 23.60
C ASP A 370 8.53 -7.90 24.83
N ALA A 371 7.34 -7.30 24.82
CA ALA A 371 6.36 -7.41 25.89
C ALA A 371 5.92 -8.88 26.10
N ALA A 372 5.64 -9.61 25.02
CA ALA A 372 5.29 -11.02 25.09
C ALA A 372 6.46 -11.88 25.63
N VAL A 373 7.69 -11.61 25.20
CA VAL A 373 8.88 -12.34 25.70
C VAL A 373 9.10 -12.08 27.19
N GLN A 374 8.91 -10.84 27.66
CA GLN A 374 9.00 -10.50 29.08
C GLN A 374 7.95 -11.24 29.91
N TRP A 375 6.72 -11.35 29.40
CA TRP A 375 5.64 -12.08 30.05
C TRP A 375 5.89 -13.59 30.11
N LEU A 376 6.28 -14.20 28.98
CA LEU A 376 6.49 -15.65 28.88
C LEU A 376 7.75 -16.14 29.60
N GLY A 377 8.75 -15.27 29.78
CA GLY A 377 10.04 -15.62 30.37
C GLY A 377 10.86 -16.56 29.47
N GLN A 378 10.57 -17.86 29.51
CA GLN A 378 11.19 -18.86 28.65
C GLN A 378 10.32 -19.11 27.41
N VAL A 379 10.83 -18.69 26.25
CA VAL A 379 10.15 -18.91 24.97
C VAL A 379 10.37 -20.37 24.51
N GLY A 380 9.30 -21.15 24.40
CA GLY A 380 9.35 -22.52 23.91
C GLY A 380 9.81 -22.65 22.45
N GLU A 381 10.08 -23.88 22.03
CA GLU A 381 10.21 -24.23 20.61
C GLU A 381 8.81 -24.15 19.96
N ASP A 382 8.74 -23.69 18.71
CA ASP A 382 7.49 -23.44 17.97
C ASP A 382 6.57 -22.35 18.57
N CYS A 383 7.15 -21.20 18.90
CA CYS A 383 6.40 -20.06 19.46
C CYS A 383 5.74 -19.17 18.38
N GLY A 384 4.47 -18.81 18.56
CA GLY A 384 3.74 -17.87 17.71
C GLY A 384 4.03 -16.42 18.08
N LEU A 385 5.31 -16.00 17.99
CA LEU A 385 5.77 -14.68 18.44
C LEU A 385 6.24 -13.81 17.28
N ALA A 386 5.27 -13.31 16.51
CA ALA A 386 5.51 -12.32 15.47
C ALA A 386 4.31 -11.40 15.28
N SER A 387 4.57 -10.26 14.65
CA SER A 387 3.52 -9.36 14.17
C SER A 387 3.92 -8.66 12.88
N VAL A 388 2.93 -8.24 12.11
CA VAL A 388 3.05 -7.24 11.04
C VAL A 388 2.26 -6.03 11.49
N VAL A 389 2.87 -4.86 11.51
CA VAL A 389 2.24 -3.61 11.92
C VAL A 389 2.34 -2.61 10.77
N ALA A 390 1.23 -1.93 10.49
CA ALA A 390 1.12 -0.90 9.47
C ALA A 390 0.53 0.37 10.06
N PHE A 391 1.10 1.52 9.73
CA PHE A 391 0.53 2.84 10.03
C PHE A 391 0.07 3.54 8.76
N PHE A 392 -1.02 4.28 8.88
CA PHE A 392 -1.51 5.19 7.85
C PHE A 392 -0.99 6.60 8.16
N ASP A 393 0.11 6.97 7.52
CA ASP A 393 0.81 8.24 7.81
C ASP A 393 0.02 9.45 7.31
N ARG A 394 -0.70 9.29 6.19
CA ARG A 394 -1.56 10.32 5.58
C ARG A 394 -2.69 9.64 4.80
N ILE A 395 -3.91 10.08 5.05
CA ILE A 395 -5.12 9.73 4.28
C ILE A 395 -5.85 11.05 4.01
N GLU A 396 -5.85 11.53 2.78
CA GLU A 396 -6.62 12.73 2.41
C GLU A 396 -8.05 12.37 2.00
N GLU A 397 -9.03 13.09 2.56
CA GLU A 397 -10.44 12.88 2.23
C GLU A 397 -10.79 13.39 0.82
N PRO A 398 -11.61 12.65 0.06
CA PRO A 398 -12.05 13.06 -1.27
C PRO A 398 -13.00 14.27 -1.18
N GLY A 399 -12.44 15.48 -1.22
CA GLY A 399 -13.19 16.74 -1.19
C GLY A 399 -12.31 17.98 -1.01
N ALA A 400 -11.26 17.89 -0.19
CA ALA A 400 -10.37 19.02 0.11
C ALA A 400 -9.60 19.51 -1.13
N SER A 401 -9.34 18.64 -2.10
CA SER A 401 -8.63 18.95 -3.34
C SER A 401 -9.54 19.47 -4.48
N LYS A 402 -10.88 19.32 -4.38
CA LYS A 402 -11.83 19.81 -5.39
C LYS A 402 -12.25 21.27 -5.16
N GLU A 403 -12.35 21.72 -3.91
CA GLU A 403 -12.65 23.14 -3.60
C GLU A 403 -11.53 24.09 -4.04
N VAL A 404 -10.27 23.67 -3.93
CA VAL A 404 -9.12 24.45 -4.39
C VAL A 404 -9.02 24.52 -5.92
N ALA A 405 -9.49 23.48 -6.63
CA ALA A 405 -9.48 23.44 -8.09
C ALA A 405 -10.62 24.25 -8.74
N GLN A 406 -11.77 24.40 -8.07
CA GLN A 406 -12.93 25.12 -8.60
C GLN A 406 -12.89 26.64 -8.36
N GLN A 407 -12.14 27.14 -7.36
CA GLN A 407 -11.93 28.59 -7.17
C GLN A 407 -10.89 29.21 -8.10
N ALA A 408 -10.11 28.42 -8.86
CA ALA A 408 -9.07 28.89 -9.76
C ALA A 408 -9.55 29.29 -11.18
N LYS A 409 -10.86 29.39 -11.43
CA LYS A 409 -11.47 29.78 -12.73
C LYS A 409 -12.38 31.01 -12.67
N ARG A 410 -12.06 32.00 -11.83
CA ARG A 410 -12.62 33.36 -11.94
C ARG A 410 -11.51 34.35 -12.31
N PRO A 411 -11.61 35.09 -13.43
CA PRO A 411 -10.67 36.14 -13.74
C PRO A 411 -11.08 37.38 -12.94
N THR A 412 -10.46 37.61 -11.80
CA THR A 412 -10.48 38.91 -11.14
C THR A 412 -9.04 39.34 -10.92
N SER A 413 -8.68 40.39 -11.65
CA SER A 413 -7.43 41.12 -11.57
C SER A 413 -7.30 41.76 -10.20
N GLU A 414 -6.49 41.16 -9.33
CA GLU A 414 -5.79 41.85 -8.24
C GLU A 414 -4.83 40.85 -7.61
N THR A 415 -3.57 41.25 -7.50
CA THR A 415 -2.43 40.43 -7.07
C THR A 415 -2.54 40.07 -5.58
N PRO A 416 -2.50 38.77 -5.21
CA PRO A 416 -2.15 38.37 -3.85
C PRO A 416 -0.81 37.63 -3.83
N ALA A 417 -0.02 37.94 -2.81
CA ALA A 417 1.31 37.42 -2.58
C ALA A 417 1.39 35.89 -2.61
N GLN A 418 2.51 35.41 -3.16
CA GLN A 418 2.87 34.01 -3.36
C GLN A 418 2.81 33.18 -2.06
N ALA A 419 1.69 32.50 -1.83
CA ALA A 419 1.65 31.33 -0.95
C ALA A 419 2.26 30.14 -1.70
N LYS A 420 3.54 29.88 -1.45
CA LYS A 420 4.31 28.77 -2.03
C LYS A 420 3.66 27.43 -1.70
N ARG A 421 3.01 26.85 -2.72
CA ARG A 421 2.87 25.42 -2.98
C ARG A 421 4.05 24.62 -2.39
N ARG A 422 3.87 23.95 -1.25
CA ARG A 422 4.92 23.12 -0.64
C ARG A 422 4.99 21.76 -1.34
N ARG A 423 5.38 21.79 -2.60
CA ARG A 423 5.86 20.62 -3.34
C ARG A 423 7.12 20.16 -2.60
N THR A 424 7.08 19.02 -1.91
CA THR A 424 8.27 18.41 -1.31
C THR A 424 9.24 18.09 -2.44
N GLN A 425 10.13 19.04 -2.75
CA GLN A 425 11.28 18.76 -3.60
C GLN A 425 12.07 17.68 -2.87
N THR A 426 12.16 16.49 -3.45
CA THR A 426 13.06 15.46 -2.94
C THR A 426 14.46 16.06 -2.99
N PRO A 427 15.16 16.20 -1.86
CA PRO A 427 16.47 16.84 -1.84
C PRO A 427 17.45 16.02 -2.70
N ALA A 428 18.31 16.70 -3.44
CA ALA A 428 19.31 16.03 -4.30
C ALA A 428 20.34 15.24 -3.48
N GLN A 429 20.59 15.69 -2.25
CA GLN A 429 21.44 15.01 -1.28
C GLN A 429 20.93 15.29 0.13
N VAL A 430 21.16 14.35 1.05
CA VAL A 430 20.83 14.47 2.48
C VAL A 430 22.07 14.18 3.29
N ARG A 431 22.20 14.78 4.49
CA ARG A 431 23.27 14.41 5.42
C ARG A 431 22.66 13.64 6.58
N VAL A 432 23.28 12.52 6.93
CA VAL A 432 22.76 11.64 7.97
C VAL A 432 23.83 11.19 8.95
N ARG A 433 23.37 10.95 10.17
CA ARG A 433 24.11 10.25 11.22
C ARG A 433 23.42 8.93 11.49
N HIS A 434 24.15 7.94 11.98
CA HIS A 434 23.55 6.67 12.36
C HIS A 434 24.12 6.07 13.65
N ILE A 435 23.33 5.19 14.25
CA ILE A 435 23.78 4.23 15.26
C ILE A 435 23.60 2.84 14.64
N LEU A 436 24.70 2.13 14.44
CA LEU A 436 24.73 0.75 13.96
C LEU A 436 25.02 -0.22 15.10
N LEU A 437 24.17 -1.23 15.27
CA LEU A 437 24.44 -2.45 16.04
C LEU A 437 24.41 -3.67 15.14
N LYS A 438 25.49 -4.44 15.15
CA LYS A 438 25.63 -5.72 14.44
C LYS A 438 24.90 -6.87 15.15
N HIS A 439 24.77 -8.01 14.49
CA HIS A 439 24.36 -9.27 15.11
C HIS A 439 25.16 -10.43 14.48
N ARG A 440 25.08 -11.62 15.07
CA ARG A 440 25.86 -12.79 14.62
C ARG A 440 25.63 -13.17 13.15
N ASP A 441 24.46 -12.85 12.60
CA ASP A 441 24.07 -13.20 11.23
C ASP A 441 24.37 -12.11 10.19
N CYS A 442 24.91 -10.94 10.60
CA CYS A 442 25.22 -9.87 9.65
C CYS A 442 26.58 -10.07 8.96
N ARG A 443 26.78 -9.44 7.81
CA ARG A 443 28.02 -9.42 7.05
C ARG A 443 29.11 -8.73 7.88
N GLY A 444 30.02 -9.54 8.42
CA GLY A 444 31.10 -9.07 9.28
C GLY A 444 30.65 -8.78 10.71
N ALA A 445 30.21 -9.84 11.41
CA ALA A 445 29.81 -9.87 12.83
C ALA A 445 30.95 -9.61 13.83
N VAL A 446 31.73 -8.55 13.59
CA VAL A 446 32.81 -8.08 14.45
C VAL A 446 32.60 -6.58 14.70
N ASP A 447 32.57 -6.19 15.96
CA ASP A 447 32.68 -4.81 16.37
C ASP A 447 34.13 -4.38 16.19
N LYS A 448 34.39 -3.65 15.11
CA LYS A 448 35.73 -3.13 14.79
C LYS A 448 36.15 -1.99 15.71
N VAL A 449 35.22 -1.32 16.37
CA VAL A 449 35.51 -0.20 17.28
C VAL A 449 36.12 -0.73 18.57
N ARG A 450 35.56 -1.82 19.11
CA ARG A 450 36.00 -2.44 20.37
C ARG A 450 36.82 -3.72 20.16
N ASN A 451 37.13 -4.06 18.90
CA ASN A 451 37.82 -5.28 18.50
C ASN A 451 37.23 -6.56 19.14
N LYS A 452 35.90 -6.72 19.06
CA LYS A 452 35.16 -7.80 19.73
C LYS A 452 34.26 -8.57 18.76
N GLN A 453 34.25 -9.89 18.88
CA GLN A 453 33.31 -10.75 18.16
C GLN A 453 31.87 -10.51 18.64
N VAL A 454 30.94 -10.28 17.71
CA VAL A 454 29.53 -10.08 18.01
C VAL A 454 28.83 -11.44 18.00
N ARG A 455 28.31 -11.85 19.17
CA ARG A 455 27.59 -13.13 19.37
C ARG A 455 26.09 -12.97 19.57
N ARG A 456 25.63 -11.74 19.82
CA ARG A 456 24.23 -11.42 20.08
C ARG A 456 23.35 -11.73 18.88
N THR A 457 22.10 -12.03 19.14
CA THR A 457 21.10 -12.34 18.12
C THR A 457 20.61 -11.06 17.44
N ARG A 458 19.95 -11.21 16.29
CA ARG A 458 19.29 -10.07 15.64
C ARG A 458 18.24 -9.44 16.54
N GLY A 459 17.41 -10.26 17.20
CA GLY A 459 16.37 -9.77 18.12
C GLY A 459 16.95 -8.99 19.30
N GLU A 460 18.09 -9.43 19.85
CA GLU A 460 18.79 -8.69 20.91
C GLU A 460 19.30 -7.33 20.42
N ALA A 461 19.88 -7.27 19.21
CA ALA A 461 20.35 -6.02 18.62
C ALA A 461 19.18 -5.04 18.37
N GLU A 462 18.05 -5.53 17.86
CA GLU A 462 16.84 -4.71 17.67
C GLU A 462 16.26 -4.21 18.99
N ARG A 463 16.20 -5.05 20.04
CA ARG A 463 15.71 -4.65 21.37
C ARG A 463 16.58 -3.54 21.97
N LEU A 464 17.90 -3.66 21.88
CA LEU A 464 18.83 -2.63 22.35
C LEU A 464 18.62 -1.30 21.59
N LEU A 465 18.48 -1.35 20.26
CA LEU A 465 18.22 -0.14 19.48
C LEU A 465 16.81 0.43 19.71
N ARG A 466 15.80 -0.39 20.00
CA ARG A 466 14.46 0.11 20.38
C ARG A 466 14.55 0.98 21.63
N ALA A 467 15.24 0.52 22.68
CA ALA A 467 15.46 1.31 23.89
C ALA A 467 16.21 2.62 23.60
N VAL A 468 17.27 2.56 22.79
CA VAL A 468 18.01 3.78 22.37
C VAL A 468 17.11 4.75 21.59
N LEU A 469 16.26 4.25 20.70
CA LEU A 469 15.35 5.06 19.91
C LEU A 469 14.34 5.80 20.80
N GLU A 470 13.78 5.12 21.80
CA GLU A 470 12.86 5.72 22.78
C GLU A 470 13.55 6.84 23.57
N GLU A 471 14.75 6.59 24.11
CA GLU A 471 15.52 7.61 24.82
C GLU A 471 15.88 8.81 23.94
N CYS A 472 16.28 8.55 22.69
CA CYS A 472 16.61 9.60 21.73
C CYS A 472 15.38 10.42 21.33
N GLU A 473 14.17 9.86 21.38
CA GLU A 473 12.94 10.59 21.09
C GLU A 473 12.53 11.58 22.17
N ILE A 474 12.85 11.28 23.42
CA ILE A 474 12.60 12.17 24.56
C ILE A 474 13.48 13.43 24.42
N ASP A 475 14.74 13.28 24.01
CA ASP A 475 15.66 14.40 23.81
C ASP A 475 15.58 15.00 22.40
N LYS A 476 14.83 16.10 22.26
CA LYS A 476 14.71 16.83 20.98
C LYS A 476 16.01 17.52 20.53
N GLY A 477 16.97 17.73 21.44
CA GLY A 477 18.30 18.26 21.14
C GLY A 477 19.27 17.23 20.56
N ARG A 478 18.90 15.94 20.55
CA ARG A 478 19.69 14.81 20.02
C ARG A 478 21.09 14.67 20.64
N LYS A 479 21.30 15.18 21.85
CA LYS A 479 22.50 14.95 22.65
C LYS A 479 22.58 13.48 23.09
N VAL A 480 21.44 12.91 23.49
CA VAL A 480 21.31 11.48 23.83
C VAL A 480 21.72 10.62 22.63
N PHE A 481 21.34 11.01 21.40
CA PHE A 481 21.79 10.30 20.20
C PHE A 481 23.32 10.33 20.06
N THR A 482 23.96 11.49 20.23
CA THR A 482 25.42 11.61 20.20
C THR A 482 26.09 10.73 21.27
N GLN A 483 25.55 10.74 22.49
CA GLN A 483 26.04 9.94 23.60
C GLN A 483 25.92 8.44 23.31
N ARG A 484 24.71 7.96 22.99
CA ARG A 484 24.43 6.55 22.68
C ARG A 484 25.20 6.06 21.46
N CYS A 485 25.40 6.93 20.45
CA CYS A 485 26.23 6.60 19.29
C CYS A 485 27.67 6.25 19.72
N ARG A 486 28.31 7.06 20.58
CA ARG A 486 29.67 6.78 21.08
C ARG A 486 29.70 5.54 21.96
N GLU A 487 28.73 5.40 22.85
CA GLU A 487 28.69 4.31 23.83
C GLU A 487 28.44 2.94 23.17
N LEU A 488 27.56 2.88 22.17
CA LEU A 488 27.00 1.62 21.69
C LEU A 488 27.31 1.32 20.23
N SER A 489 27.46 2.34 19.37
CA SER A 489 27.58 2.06 17.93
C SER A 489 28.88 1.32 17.59
N GLU A 490 28.76 0.40 16.64
CA GLU A 490 29.84 -0.47 16.14
C GLU A 490 30.27 -0.08 14.72
N CYS A 491 29.90 1.14 14.29
CA CYS A 491 30.47 1.78 13.11
C CYS A 491 31.61 2.70 13.52
N GLN A 492 32.70 2.73 12.75
CA GLN A 492 33.84 3.62 12.99
C GLN A 492 33.47 5.11 13.01
N SER A 493 32.33 5.49 12.42
CA SER A 493 31.81 6.86 12.47
C SER A 493 31.49 7.33 13.90
N CYS A 494 31.31 6.42 14.87
CA CYS A 494 31.07 6.77 16.27
C CYS A 494 32.26 7.45 16.95
N LEU A 495 33.49 7.25 16.42
CA LEU A 495 34.71 7.86 16.94
C LEU A 495 34.92 9.32 16.50
N LYS A 496 34.06 9.84 15.61
CA LYS A 496 34.12 11.24 15.19
C LYS A 496 33.81 12.19 16.37
N ALA A 497 34.51 13.32 16.41
CA ALA A 497 34.43 14.28 17.50
C ALA A 497 33.10 15.05 17.52
N GLY A 498 32.68 15.48 18.72
CA GLY A 498 31.48 16.31 18.90
C GLY A 498 30.21 15.69 18.32
N ASP A 499 29.41 16.53 17.67
CA ASP A 499 28.15 16.16 17.03
C ASP A 499 28.33 15.40 15.70
N LEU A 500 29.58 15.19 15.27
CA LEU A 500 29.87 14.34 14.11
C LEU A 500 29.88 12.85 14.47
N ALA A 501 29.69 12.47 15.73
CA ALA A 501 29.57 11.06 16.11
C ALA A 501 28.42 10.40 15.33
N GLY A 502 28.75 9.33 14.61
CA GLY A 502 27.81 8.61 13.75
C GLY A 502 27.61 9.22 12.37
N ASP A 503 28.24 10.35 12.04
CA ASP A 503 28.08 11.02 10.74
C ASP A 503 28.55 10.14 9.59
N VAL A 504 27.63 9.80 8.70
CA VAL A 504 27.89 9.05 7.46
C VAL A 504 28.29 10.03 6.34
N GLY A 505 27.99 11.32 6.50
CA GLY A 505 28.26 12.35 5.51
C GLY A 505 27.08 12.57 4.56
N TRP A 506 27.38 13.20 3.42
CA TRP A 506 26.38 13.53 2.40
C TRP A 506 26.07 12.30 1.54
N MET A 507 24.80 11.92 1.52
CA MET A 507 24.27 10.82 0.74
C MET A 507 23.58 11.36 -0.52
N LYS A 508 23.92 10.78 -1.66
CA LYS A 508 23.25 10.97 -2.95
C LYS A 508 22.56 9.69 -3.35
N LYS A 509 21.45 9.79 -4.08
CA LYS A 509 20.75 8.61 -4.57
C LYS A 509 21.63 7.76 -5.47
N GLY A 510 21.71 6.45 -5.21
CA GLY A 510 22.59 5.54 -5.96
C GLY A 510 24.10 5.82 -5.81
N GLY A 511 24.52 6.64 -4.85
CA GLY A 511 25.93 6.91 -4.58
C GLY A 511 26.66 5.79 -3.83
N THR A 512 27.95 5.96 -3.58
CA THR A 512 28.81 4.96 -2.90
C THR A 512 28.29 4.52 -1.53
N GLU A 513 27.77 5.45 -0.73
CA GLU A 513 27.21 5.13 0.58
C GLU A 513 25.92 4.30 0.48
N SER A 514 25.11 4.51 -0.56
CA SER A 514 23.91 3.70 -0.81
C SER A 514 24.30 2.25 -1.16
N GLN A 515 25.30 2.07 -2.02
CA GLN A 515 25.81 0.73 -2.35
C GLN A 515 26.37 0.00 -1.12
N ARG A 516 26.92 0.73 -0.15
CA ARG A 516 27.49 0.16 1.07
C ARG A 516 26.45 -0.18 2.14
N LEU A 517 25.45 0.69 2.33
CA LEU A 517 24.48 0.60 3.43
C LEU A 517 23.14 0.00 3.00
N GLY A 518 22.89 -0.12 1.70
CA GLY A 518 21.72 -0.74 1.10
C GLY A 518 20.60 0.23 0.75
N GLU A 519 19.71 -0.22 -0.14
CA GLU A 519 18.56 0.55 -0.66
C GLU A 519 17.58 0.96 0.46
N ALA A 520 17.35 0.09 1.44
CA ALA A 520 16.46 0.38 2.57
C ALA A 520 16.99 1.54 3.42
N PHE A 521 18.31 1.62 3.63
CA PHE A 521 18.95 2.72 4.35
C PHE A 521 18.81 4.02 3.56
N GLU A 522 19.10 3.99 2.26
CA GLU A 522 18.94 5.16 1.38
C GLU A 522 17.49 5.66 1.38
N SER A 523 16.54 4.77 1.10
CA SER A 523 15.11 5.14 1.03
C SER A 523 14.63 5.79 2.33
N ALA A 524 15.04 5.27 3.48
CA ALA A 524 14.71 5.86 4.76
C ALA A 524 15.39 7.22 4.97
N ALA A 525 16.69 7.35 4.67
CA ALA A 525 17.43 8.60 4.80
C ALA A 525 16.79 9.76 4.02
N PHE A 526 16.34 9.51 2.79
CA PHE A 526 15.68 10.53 1.96
C PHE A 526 14.23 10.82 2.37
N ALA A 527 13.56 9.88 3.03
CA ALA A 527 12.19 10.06 3.52
C ALA A 527 12.13 10.90 4.81
N LEU A 528 13.20 10.89 5.61
CA LEU A 528 13.27 11.65 6.86
C LEU A 528 13.28 13.16 6.62
N GLN A 529 12.68 13.92 7.53
CA GLN A 529 12.88 15.36 7.68
C GLN A 529 14.14 15.66 8.49
N VAL A 530 14.66 16.88 8.40
CA VAL A 530 15.80 17.32 9.22
C VAL A 530 15.43 17.19 10.70
N ASN A 531 16.36 16.66 11.49
CA ASN A 531 16.22 16.31 12.92
C ASN A 531 15.24 15.15 13.22
N GLN A 532 14.78 14.41 12.20
CA GLN A 532 13.93 13.24 12.39
C GLN A 532 14.77 11.95 12.51
N LEU A 533 14.33 11.06 13.41
CA LEU A 533 14.87 9.71 13.56
C LEU A 533 14.07 8.72 12.70
N SER A 534 14.76 7.76 12.08
CA SER A 534 14.12 6.63 11.40
C SER A 534 13.49 5.64 12.38
N ASP A 535 12.71 4.72 11.83
CA ASP A 535 12.49 3.42 12.46
C ASP A 535 13.78 2.58 12.49
N LEU A 536 13.74 1.38 13.05
CA LEU A 536 14.84 0.42 12.98
C LEU A 536 14.98 -0.11 11.55
N LEU A 537 16.16 0.01 10.97
CA LEU A 537 16.43 -0.42 9.60
C LEU A 537 17.37 -1.60 9.59
N ASP A 538 17.02 -2.62 8.82
CA ASP A 538 17.86 -3.79 8.66
C ASP A 538 18.76 -3.62 7.46
N SER A 539 19.96 -4.16 7.55
CA SER A 539 20.89 -4.22 6.45
C SER A 539 21.84 -5.38 6.64
N ASP A 540 22.59 -5.67 5.60
CA ASP A 540 23.71 -6.59 5.58
C ASP A 540 24.73 -6.28 6.69
N GLN A 541 24.86 -5.02 7.10
CA GLN A 541 25.83 -4.59 8.11
C GLN A 541 25.31 -4.70 9.55
N GLY A 542 24.02 -5.01 9.74
CA GLY A 542 23.33 -4.97 11.03
C GLY A 542 22.16 -4.00 11.04
N ILE A 543 21.68 -3.67 12.24
CA ILE A 543 20.51 -2.83 12.49
C ILE A 543 20.94 -1.38 12.70
N HIS A 544 20.22 -0.43 12.09
CA HIS A 544 20.52 1.00 12.13
C HIS A 544 19.36 1.82 12.67
N ILE A 545 19.69 2.90 13.36
CA ILE A 545 18.84 4.09 13.52
C ILE A 545 19.53 5.23 12.74
N ILE A 546 18.77 5.92 11.90
CA ILE A 546 19.23 7.10 11.15
C ILE A 546 18.69 8.35 11.80
N LEU A 547 19.53 9.37 11.95
CA LEU A 547 19.15 10.75 12.24
C LEU A 547 19.50 11.60 11.01
N ARG A 548 18.51 12.25 10.40
CA ARG A 548 18.79 13.21 9.33
C ARG A 548 19.26 14.54 9.91
N SER A 549 20.46 14.98 9.56
CA SER A 549 21.05 16.24 10.03
C SER A 549 20.92 17.40 9.05
N ALA A 550 20.81 17.13 7.73
CA ALA A 550 20.54 18.13 6.69
C ALA A 550 19.74 17.56 5.52
#